data_AF-A0A3S0XAB9-F1
#
_entry.id   AF-A0A3S0XAB9-F1
#
_cell.length_a   1.000
_cell.length_b   1.000
_cell.length_c   1.000
_cell.angle_alpha   90.00
_cell.angle_beta   90.00
_cell.angle_gamma   90.00
#
_symmetry.space_group_name_H-M   'P 1'
#
loop_
_entity.id
_entity.type
_entity.pdbx_description
1 polymer ?
#
loop_
_entity_poly.entity_id
_entity_poly.type
_entity_poly.pdbx_seq_one_letter_code
_entity_poly.pdbx_strand_id
1 'polypeptide(L)'
;MKEKIGQRIYEARKAKGLSQQGLANLTTDLKQSRINNWENGLRTPGPEEIKQLANALEVPAAFLMCLSDEKQENQTKKLSRLIPLFNHHQACDAKHCLNELREQGSSDNAVLISVSAALLPTLEGDAFALKMIDDSMMPEFRLNDTLVIDSSVQPKPGNYVVVRMDGKSEVIICQYKKLSYTSPEFELLTLNDNWPNIKVGDDIKLDIIGVVVQFIRNVA
;
A
#
# COMPACT_ATOMS: atom_id res chain seq x y z
N MET A 1 34.13 22.71 -7.88
CA MET A 1 32.71 22.76 -7.45
C MET A 1 31.76 22.63 -8.64
N LYS A 2 31.92 23.46 -9.69
CA LYS A 2 31.10 23.41 -10.91
C LYS A 2 31.14 22.05 -11.63
N GLU A 3 32.31 21.43 -11.72
CA GLU A 3 32.48 20.09 -12.31
C GLU A 3 31.71 19.00 -11.55
N LYS A 4 31.72 19.04 -10.21
CA LYS A 4 30.97 18.08 -9.39
C LYS A 4 29.45 18.20 -9.59
N ILE A 5 28.93 19.42 -9.72
CA ILE A 5 27.51 19.66 -10.03
C ILE A 5 27.17 19.08 -11.41
N GLY A 6 28.01 19.35 -12.42
CA GLY A 6 27.87 18.78 -13.76
C GLY A 6 27.86 17.26 -13.77
N GLN A 7 28.78 16.65 -13.02
CA GLN A 7 28.89 15.20 -12.89
C GLN A 7 27.63 14.59 -12.23
N ARG A 8 27.06 15.22 -11.21
CA ARG A 8 25.81 14.74 -10.58
C ARG A 8 24.61 14.81 -11.51
N ILE A 9 24.51 15.87 -12.31
CA ILE A 9 23.47 16.00 -13.35
C ILE A 9 23.64 14.88 -14.38
N TYR A 10 24.86 14.64 -14.85
CA TYR A 10 25.17 13.56 -15.80
C TYR A 10 24.80 12.19 -15.25
N GLU A 11 25.20 11.89 -14.01
CA GLU A 11 24.89 10.62 -13.35
C GLU A 11 23.39 10.42 -13.16
N ALA A 12 22.67 11.43 -12.67
CA ALA A 12 21.23 11.36 -12.46
C ALA A 12 20.48 11.16 -13.79
N ARG A 13 20.90 11.86 -14.86
CA ARG A 13 20.33 11.68 -16.19
C ARG A 13 20.57 10.26 -16.72
N LYS A 14 21.78 9.72 -16.56
CA LYS A 14 22.11 8.36 -16.98
C LYS A 14 21.36 7.30 -16.17
N ALA A 15 21.17 7.51 -14.87
CA ALA A 15 20.38 6.62 -14.02
C ALA A 15 18.92 6.52 -14.48
N LYS A 16 18.33 7.62 -14.97
CA LYS A 16 17.00 7.63 -15.60
C LYS A 16 16.98 7.15 -17.06
N GLY A 17 18.12 6.76 -17.64
CA GLY A 17 18.18 6.31 -19.04
C GLY A 17 17.92 7.40 -20.09
N LEU A 18 18.00 8.68 -19.71
CA LEU A 18 17.66 9.80 -20.58
C LEU A 18 18.85 10.24 -21.45
N SER A 19 18.58 10.66 -22.70
CA SER A 19 19.54 11.42 -23.50
C SER A 19 19.54 12.90 -23.07
N GLN A 20 20.56 13.68 -23.43
CA GLN A 20 20.57 15.13 -23.12
C GLN A 20 19.38 15.85 -23.76
N GLN A 21 18.97 15.43 -24.96
CA GLN A 21 17.77 15.93 -25.62
C GLN A 21 16.50 15.47 -24.90
N GLY A 22 16.47 14.22 -24.42
CA GLY A 22 15.35 13.70 -23.63
C GLY A 22 15.14 14.48 -22.33
N LEU A 23 16.21 14.84 -21.64
CA LEU A 23 16.13 15.68 -20.45
C LEU A 23 15.68 17.11 -20.79
N ALA A 24 16.16 17.70 -21.90
CA ALA A 24 15.69 19.02 -22.35
C ALA A 24 14.18 19.03 -22.62
N ASN A 25 13.65 17.98 -23.25
CA ASN A 25 12.23 17.86 -23.57
C ASN A 25 11.34 17.72 -22.31
N LEU A 26 11.89 17.29 -21.17
CA LEU A 26 11.18 17.18 -19.89
C LEU A 26 11.17 18.49 -19.09
N THR A 27 11.83 19.53 -19.60
CA THR A 27 11.94 20.83 -18.93
C THR A 27 11.27 21.91 -19.79
N THR A 28 10.83 22.99 -19.15
CA THR A 28 9.97 23.98 -19.80
C THR A 28 10.70 24.81 -20.85
N ASP A 29 11.94 25.24 -20.56
CA ASP A 29 12.68 26.19 -21.40
C ASP A 29 14.17 25.83 -21.60
N LEU A 30 14.62 24.65 -21.15
CA LEU A 30 16.02 24.26 -21.26
C LEU A 30 16.32 23.58 -22.60
N LYS A 31 17.34 24.07 -23.29
CA LYS A 31 17.86 23.46 -24.53
C LYS A 31 18.93 22.41 -24.22
N GLN A 32 19.07 21.40 -25.08
CA GLN A 32 20.13 20.38 -24.99
C GLN A 32 21.54 20.98 -24.79
N SER A 33 21.84 22.08 -25.50
CA SER A 33 23.14 22.77 -25.37
C SER A 33 23.41 23.29 -23.95
N ARG A 34 22.38 23.75 -23.22
CA ARG A 34 22.52 24.18 -21.83
C ARG A 34 22.89 23.01 -20.93
N ILE A 35 22.21 21.88 -21.09
CA ILE A 35 22.48 20.65 -20.34
C ILE A 35 23.91 20.18 -20.58
N ASN A 36 24.36 20.15 -21.84
CA ASN A 36 25.73 19.78 -22.16
C ASN A 36 26.76 20.73 -21.52
N ASN A 37 26.50 22.04 -21.51
CA ASN A 37 27.39 23.02 -20.87
C ASN A 37 27.48 22.84 -19.35
N TRP A 38 26.39 22.39 -18.70
CA TRP A 38 26.39 22.11 -17.26
C TRP A 38 27.09 20.78 -16.95
N GLU A 39 26.81 19.72 -17.70
CA GLU A 39 27.45 18.40 -17.51
C GLU A 39 28.97 18.47 -17.67
N ASN A 40 29.47 19.30 -18.58
CA ASN A 40 30.90 19.54 -18.79
C ASN A 40 31.50 20.58 -17.82
N GLY A 41 30.72 21.13 -16.88
CA GLY A 41 31.21 22.10 -15.90
C GLY A 41 31.54 23.50 -16.45
N LEU A 42 31.24 23.77 -17.73
CA LEU A 42 31.47 25.07 -18.39
C LEU A 42 30.59 26.17 -17.80
N ARG A 43 29.39 25.80 -17.33
CA ARG A 43 28.46 26.70 -16.65
C ARG A 43 27.84 26.01 -15.45
N THR A 44 27.22 26.81 -14.58
CA THR A 44 26.43 26.30 -13.45
C THR A 44 24.98 26.69 -13.68
N PRO A 45 24.02 25.76 -13.51
CA PRO A 45 22.60 26.09 -13.55
C PRO A 45 22.24 27.05 -12.41
N GLY A 46 21.28 27.94 -12.64
CA GLY A 46 20.73 28.80 -11.59
C GLY A 46 19.71 28.06 -10.73
N PRO A 47 19.10 28.74 -9.74
CA PRO A 47 18.14 28.14 -8.82
C PRO A 47 16.91 27.56 -9.54
N GLU A 48 16.37 28.30 -10.52
CA GLU A 48 15.21 27.85 -11.29
C GLU A 48 15.54 26.67 -12.20
N GLU A 49 16.69 26.71 -12.89
CA GLU A 49 17.10 25.59 -13.74
C GLU A 49 17.39 24.33 -12.93
N ILE A 50 17.97 24.45 -11.74
CA ILE A 50 18.16 23.30 -10.84
C ILE A 50 16.83 22.73 -10.38
N LYS A 51 15.84 23.56 -10.07
CA LYS A 51 14.51 23.10 -9.68
C LYS A 51 13.84 22.32 -10.81
N GLN A 52 13.97 22.81 -12.06
CA GLN A 52 13.47 22.09 -13.23
C GLN A 52 14.20 20.76 -13.45
N LEU A 53 15.53 20.76 -13.35
CA LEU A 53 16.34 19.54 -13.48
C LEU A 53 16.03 18.53 -12.39
N ALA A 54 15.87 18.98 -11.14
CA ALA A 54 15.51 18.16 -9.99
C ALA A 54 14.18 17.44 -10.22
N ASN A 55 13.15 18.18 -10.67
CA ASN A 55 11.84 17.61 -11.00
C ASN A 55 11.91 16.61 -12.16
N ALA A 56 12.62 16.95 -13.25
CA ALA A 56 12.74 16.07 -14.41
C ALA A 56 13.53 14.78 -14.09
N LEU A 57 14.55 14.89 -13.23
CA LEU A 57 15.42 13.80 -12.83
C LEU A 57 14.92 13.02 -11.60
N GLU A 58 13.88 13.50 -10.92
CA GLU A 58 13.37 12.97 -9.64
C GLU A 58 14.46 12.83 -8.57
N VAL A 59 15.31 13.85 -8.46
CA VAL A 59 16.38 13.93 -7.43
C VAL A 59 16.35 15.30 -6.74
N PRO A 60 16.79 15.42 -5.49
CA PRO A 60 16.80 16.71 -4.78
C PRO A 60 17.63 17.76 -5.50
N ALA A 61 17.13 18.99 -5.52
CA ALA A 61 17.91 20.15 -5.93
C ALA A 61 19.20 20.30 -5.09
N ALA A 62 19.15 20.00 -3.80
CA ALA A 62 20.30 20.01 -2.89
C ALA A 62 21.35 18.96 -3.26
N PHE A 63 20.92 17.79 -3.73
CA PHE A 63 21.82 16.76 -4.25
C PHE A 63 22.52 17.24 -5.51
N LEU A 64 21.79 17.81 -6.48
CA LEU A 64 22.41 18.33 -7.70
C LEU A 64 23.41 19.45 -7.41
N MET A 65 23.13 20.33 -6.45
CA MET A 65 24.00 21.44 -6.05
C MET A 65 25.17 21.06 -5.12
N CYS A 66 25.41 19.77 -4.88
CA CYS A 66 26.45 19.30 -3.95
C CYS A 66 26.29 19.80 -2.51
N LEU A 67 25.06 20.11 -2.08
CA LEU A 67 24.73 20.52 -0.71
C LEU A 67 24.44 19.32 0.20
N SER A 68 24.14 18.15 -0.38
CA SER A 68 23.94 16.87 0.33
C SER A 68 24.43 15.70 -0.55
N ASP A 69 24.91 14.60 0.05
CA ASP A 69 25.31 13.40 -0.70
C ASP A 69 24.15 12.42 -0.95
N GLU A 70 22.98 12.71 -0.37
CA GLU A 70 21.79 11.88 -0.46
C GLU A 70 21.04 12.12 -1.77
N LYS A 71 21.07 11.12 -2.69
CA LYS A 71 20.39 11.15 -4.00
C LYS A 71 18.86 11.13 -3.91
N GLN A 72 18.31 10.79 -2.74
CA GLN A 72 16.88 10.67 -2.55
C GLN A 72 16.38 11.89 -1.79
N GLU A 73 15.46 12.61 -2.43
CA GLU A 73 14.51 13.40 -1.66
C GLU A 73 13.79 12.34 -0.85
N ASN A 74 13.64 12.57 0.46
CA ASN A 74 12.72 11.77 1.25
C ASN A 74 11.45 11.64 0.41
N GLN A 75 11.24 10.48 -0.25
CA GLN A 75 9.91 9.98 -0.52
C GLN A 75 9.24 10.29 0.79
N THR A 76 8.29 11.22 0.82
CA THR A 76 7.55 11.53 2.02
C THR A 76 7.14 10.17 2.52
N LYS A 77 7.87 9.61 3.52
CA LYS A 77 7.70 8.22 3.95
C LYS A 77 6.23 8.25 4.25
N LYS A 78 5.39 7.60 3.45
CA LYS A 78 3.93 7.77 3.60
C LYS A 78 3.69 7.41 5.06
N LEU A 79 3.49 8.40 5.91
CA LEU A 79 3.53 8.18 7.36
C LEU A 79 2.30 7.33 7.75
N SER A 80 1.31 7.38 6.88
CA SER A 80 0.14 6.53 6.87
C SER A 80 -0.37 6.32 5.44
N ARG A 81 -1.12 5.25 5.26
CA ARG A 81 -1.96 5.01 4.08
C ARG A 81 -3.41 5.00 4.52
N LEU A 82 -4.27 5.66 3.75
CA LEU A 82 -5.71 5.59 3.95
C LEU A 82 -6.24 4.33 3.25
N ILE A 83 -7.07 3.58 3.96
CA ILE A 83 -7.82 2.44 3.43
C ILE A 83 -9.31 2.64 3.73
N PRO A 84 -10.21 2.11 2.88
CA PRO A 84 -11.64 2.25 3.12
C PRO A 84 -12.10 1.36 4.28
N LEU A 85 -13.05 1.88 5.06
CA LEU A 85 -13.80 1.13 6.05
C LEU A 85 -15.08 0.59 5.40
N PHE A 86 -15.13 -0.74 5.22
CA PHE A 86 -16.27 -1.44 4.67
C PHE A 86 -17.24 -1.88 5.76
N ASN A 87 -18.52 -2.00 5.37
CA ASN A 87 -19.48 -2.83 6.09
C ASN A 87 -19.36 -4.31 5.66
N HIS A 88 -20.05 -5.21 6.35
CA HIS A 88 -19.97 -6.65 6.09
C HIS A 88 -20.45 -7.04 4.69
N HIS A 89 -21.42 -6.32 4.12
CA HIS A 89 -21.91 -6.56 2.77
C HIS A 89 -20.88 -6.14 1.71
N GLN A 90 -20.26 -4.97 1.86
CA GLN A 90 -19.17 -4.51 0.99
C GLN A 90 -17.96 -5.45 1.06
N ALA A 91 -17.65 -5.99 2.25
CA ALA A 91 -16.57 -6.95 2.42
C ALA A 91 -16.77 -8.25 1.63
N CYS A 92 -18.03 -8.69 1.42
CA CYS A 92 -18.33 -9.87 0.59
C CYS A 92 -17.78 -9.75 -0.83
N ASP A 93 -17.74 -8.54 -1.40
CA ASP A 93 -17.14 -8.27 -2.71
C ASP A 93 -16.09 -7.15 -2.64
N ALA A 94 -15.18 -7.30 -1.68
CA ALA A 94 -14.16 -6.30 -1.39
C ALA A 94 -13.35 -5.88 -2.63
N LYS A 95 -13.07 -6.82 -3.55
CA LYS A 95 -12.31 -6.55 -4.78
C LYS A 95 -13.07 -5.59 -5.69
N HIS A 96 -14.37 -5.81 -5.91
CA HIS A 96 -15.19 -4.91 -6.71
C HIS A 96 -15.27 -3.54 -6.07
N CYS A 97 -15.58 -3.47 -4.77
CA CYS A 97 -15.69 -2.19 -4.05
C CYS A 97 -14.37 -1.41 -4.05
N LEU A 98 -13.22 -2.09 -3.92
CA LEU A 98 -11.90 -1.45 -4.01
C LEU A 98 -11.62 -0.89 -5.41
N ASN A 99 -12.02 -1.60 -6.47
CA ASN A 99 -11.84 -1.13 -7.84
C ASN A 99 -12.76 0.06 -8.16
N GLU A 100 -14.02 0.02 -7.74
CA GLU A 100 -14.95 1.15 -7.89
C GLU A 100 -14.39 2.43 -7.24
N LEU A 101 -13.84 2.31 -6.02
CA LEU A 101 -13.22 3.44 -5.33
C LEU A 101 -11.95 3.97 -6.03
N ARG A 102 -11.23 3.12 -6.75
CA ARG A 102 -10.06 3.53 -7.54
C ARG A 102 -10.47 4.27 -8.82
N GLU A 103 -11.50 3.79 -9.50
CA GLU A 103 -11.95 4.34 -10.79
C GLU A 103 -12.75 5.63 -10.63
N GLN A 104 -13.61 5.73 -9.62
CA GLN A 104 -14.49 6.89 -9.42
C GLN A 104 -13.84 8.04 -8.63
N GLY A 105 -12.62 7.84 -8.11
CA GLY A 105 -12.01 8.74 -7.11
C GLY A 105 -12.75 8.66 -5.77
N SER A 106 -12.19 9.23 -4.70
CA SER A 106 -12.79 9.17 -3.35
C SER A 106 -14.27 9.58 -3.38
N SER A 107 -15.16 8.61 -3.19
CA SER A 107 -16.59 8.87 -2.98
C SER A 107 -16.74 9.75 -1.74
N ASP A 108 -17.55 10.80 -1.83
CA ASP A 108 -17.78 11.77 -0.74
C ASP A 108 -18.33 11.11 0.54
N ASN A 109 -18.83 9.87 0.43
CA ASN A 109 -19.38 9.07 1.53
C ASN A 109 -18.47 7.93 2.00
N ALA A 110 -17.28 7.74 1.41
CA ALA A 110 -16.39 6.66 1.82
C ALA A 110 -15.64 7.03 3.11
N VAL A 111 -15.93 6.31 4.20
CA VAL A 111 -15.18 6.44 5.44
C VAL A 111 -13.80 5.81 5.24
N LEU A 112 -12.74 6.60 5.42
CA LEU A 112 -11.36 6.14 5.33
C LEU A 112 -10.75 6.07 6.73
N ILE A 113 -9.91 5.06 6.96
CA ILE A 113 -9.10 4.96 8.17
C ILE A 113 -7.61 5.04 7.82
N SER A 114 -6.83 5.65 8.69
CA SER A 114 -5.37 5.71 8.56
C SER A 114 -4.72 4.47 9.14
N VAL A 115 -3.87 3.83 8.34
CA VAL A 115 -3.03 2.72 8.78
C VAL A 115 -1.59 3.19 8.94
N SER A 116 -0.90 2.69 9.97
CA SER A 116 0.46 3.10 10.31
C SER A 116 1.48 2.77 9.20
N ALA A 117 2.54 3.59 9.11
CA ALA A 117 3.68 3.33 8.23
C ALA A 117 4.31 1.94 8.39
N ALA A 118 4.22 1.35 9.58
CA ALA A 118 4.83 0.05 9.88
C ALA A 118 4.22 -1.11 9.07
N LEU A 119 2.95 -0.97 8.65
CA LEU A 119 2.29 -1.98 7.82
C LEU A 119 2.43 -1.75 6.32
N LEU A 120 2.96 -0.60 5.89
CA LEU A 120 3.07 -0.29 4.46
C LEU A 120 3.98 -1.23 3.66
N PRO A 121 5.08 -1.79 4.22
CA PRO A 121 5.88 -2.77 3.50
C PRO A 121 5.13 -4.08 3.25
N THR A 122 4.14 -4.40 4.08
CA THR A 122 3.39 -5.67 4.04
C THR A 122 2.01 -5.54 3.42
N LEU A 123 1.44 -4.32 3.41
CA LEU A 123 0.13 -4.03 2.84
C LEU A 123 0.26 -3.84 1.33
N GLU A 124 -0.10 -4.88 0.59
CA GLU A 124 -0.22 -4.77 -0.85
C GLU A 124 -1.45 -3.92 -1.24
N GLY A 125 -1.69 -3.72 -2.53
CA GLY A 125 -2.65 -2.74 -3.03
C GLY A 125 -4.10 -2.92 -2.50
N ASP A 126 -4.50 -4.14 -2.13
CA ASP A 126 -5.91 -4.51 -1.91
C ASP A 126 -6.25 -4.66 -0.41
N ALA A 127 -6.07 -3.58 0.34
CA ALA A 127 -6.36 -3.53 1.77
C ALA A 127 -7.60 -2.70 2.11
N PHE A 128 -8.38 -3.17 3.08
CA PHE A 128 -9.57 -2.50 3.60
C PHE A 128 -9.74 -2.77 5.09
N ALA A 129 -10.64 -2.03 5.74
CA ALA A 129 -10.95 -2.20 7.15
C ALA A 129 -12.39 -2.66 7.36
N LEU A 130 -12.63 -3.37 8.45
CA LEU A 130 -13.94 -3.90 8.82
C LEU A 130 -14.12 -3.82 10.34
N LYS A 131 -15.31 -3.45 10.81
CA LYS A 131 -15.63 -3.50 12.25
C LYS A 131 -16.11 -4.88 12.66
N MET A 132 -15.70 -5.35 13.83
CA MET A 132 -16.34 -6.51 14.46
C MET A 132 -17.75 -6.16 14.94
N ILE A 133 -18.73 -6.97 14.57
CA ILE A 133 -20.16 -6.77 14.88
C ILE A 133 -20.72 -7.76 15.90
N ASP A 134 -19.97 -8.80 16.26
CA ASP A 134 -20.38 -9.85 17.19
C ASP A 134 -19.23 -10.23 18.15
N ASP A 135 -19.47 -11.25 18.98
CA ASP A 135 -18.53 -11.76 19.98
C ASP A 135 -17.89 -13.11 19.59
N SER A 136 -18.02 -13.56 18.34
CA SER A 136 -17.54 -14.87 17.86
C SER A 136 -16.03 -15.10 18.05
N MET A 137 -15.27 -14.01 18.13
CA MET A 137 -13.81 -14.00 18.27
C MET A 137 -13.33 -13.45 19.61
N MET A 138 -14.21 -13.36 20.61
CA MET A 138 -13.79 -13.06 21.98
C MET A 138 -12.95 -14.21 22.55
N PRO A 139 -11.92 -13.92 23.38
CA PRO A 139 -11.60 -12.61 23.96
C PRO A 139 -10.69 -11.71 23.10
N GLU A 140 -10.13 -12.24 22.02
CA GLU A 140 -9.11 -11.55 21.20
C GLU A 140 -9.70 -10.32 20.51
N PHE A 141 -10.78 -10.51 19.74
CA PHE A 141 -11.52 -9.43 19.11
C PHE A 141 -12.84 -9.19 19.84
N ARG A 142 -13.17 -7.91 20.00
CA ARG A 142 -14.38 -7.44 20.68
C ARG A 142 -15.23 -6.66 19.71
N LEU A 143 -16.51 -6.58 20.05
CA LEU A 143 -17.47 -5.73 19.34
C LEU A 143 -16.93 -4.30 19.19
N ASN A 144 -17.04 -3.75 17.98
CA ASN A 144 -16.50 -2.46 17.52
C ASN A 144 -14.98 -2.36 17.29
N ASP A 145 -14.18 -3.41 17.53
CA ASP A 145 -12.79 -3.40 17.09
C ASP A 145 -12.72 -3.22 15.57
N THR A 146 -11.78 -2.39 15.10
CA THR A 146 -11.57 -2.18 13.67
C THR A 146 -10.42 -3.06 13.21
N LEU A 147 -10.73 -4.05 12.39
CA LEU A 147 -9.79 -4.96 11.77
C LEU A 147 -9.25 -4.35 10.47
N VAL A 148 -7.95 -4.52 10.23
CA VAL A 148 -7.27 -4.18 8.97
C VAL A 148 -7.00 -5.48 8.23
N ILE A 149 -7.51 -5.57 7.01
CA ILE A 149 -7.50 -6.76 6.19
C ILE A 149 -6.68 -6.51 4.93
N ASP A 150 -5.81 -7.47 4.61
CA ASP A 150 -5.10 -7.53 3.34
C ASP A 150 -5.65 -8.70 2.51
N SER A 151 -6.18 -8.39 1.32
CA SER A 151 -6.78 -9.37 0.41
C SER A 151 -5.75 -10.05 -0.51
N SER A 152 -4.51 -9.56 -0.54
CA SER A 152 -3.43 -10.10 -1.36
C SER A 152 -2.62 -11.17 -0.63
N VAL A 153 -2.73 -11.23 0.70
CA VAL A 153 -1.96 -12.16 1.54
C VAL A 153 -2.64 -13.53 1.61
N GLN A 154 -1.87 -14.59 1.37
CA GLN A 154 -2.35 -15.96 1.59
C GLN A 154 -2.36 -16.31 3.09
N PRO A 155 -3.42 -16.96 3.60
CA PRO A 155 -3.54 -17.31 5.00
C PRO A 155 -2.53 -18.37 5.41
N LYS A 156 -1.89 -18.18 6.56
CA LYS A 156 -1.04 -19.18 7.23
C LYS A 156 -1.76 -19.73 8.46
N PRO A 157 -1.43 -20.97 8.91
CA PRO A 157 -1.98 -21.52 10.14
C PRO A 157 -1.90 -20.54 11.32
N GLY A 158 -3.02 -20.35 12.02
CA GLY A 158 -3.16 -19.43 13.14
C GLY A 158 -3.52 -17.99 12.76
N ASN A 159 -3.47 -17.61 11.48
CA ASN A 159 -3.93 -16.29 11.04
C ASN A 159 -5.44 -16.14 11.18
N TYR A 160 -5.90 -14.92 11.43
CA TYR A 160 -7.30 -14.57 11.38
C TYR A 160 -7.68 -14.16 9.96
N VAL A 161 -8.82 -14.63 9.48
CA VAL A 161 -9.27 -14.46 8.10
C VAL A 161 -10.69 -13.95 8.06
N VAL A 162 -10.99 -13.17 7.03
CA VAL A 162 -12.36 -12.79 6.68
C VAL A 162 -12.87 -13.72 5.60
N VAL A 163 -14.05 -14.29 5.82
CA VAL A 163 -14.60 -15.35 4.99
C VAL A 163 -16.02 -14.99 4.55
N ARG A 164 -16.31 -15.21 3.28
CA ARG A 164 -17.66 -15.21 2.72
C ARG A 164 -18.14 -16.65 2.59
N MET A 165 -19.35 -16.92 3.05
CA MET A 165 -20.03 -18.20 2.82
C MET A 165 -21.15 -18.01 1.80
N ASP A 166 -21.32 -18.97 0.88
CA ASP A 166 -22.45 -18.95 -0.04
C ASP A 166 -23.77 -18.93 0.73
N GLY A 167 -24.68 -18.04 0.32
CA GLY A 167 -25.99 -17.88 0.95
C GLY A 167 -26.02 -16.95 2.18
N LYS A 168 -24.88 -16.44 2.65
CA LYS A 168 -24.83 -15.35 3.65
C LYS A 168 -24.49 -14.02 2.98
N SER A 169 -25.22 -12.97 3.35
CA SER A 169 -24.97 -11.60 2.88
C SER A 169 -23.85 -10.89 3.66
N GLU A 170 -23.36 -11.49 4.74
CA GLU A 170 -22.36 -10.92 5.63
C GLU A 170 -21.15 -11.84 5.76
N VAL A 171 -19.98 -11.23 5.87
CA VAL A 171 -18.72 -11.93 6.14
C VAL A 171 -18.60 -12.33 7.60
N ILE A 172 -17.84 -13.39 7.84
CA ILE A 172 -17.48 -13.88 9.17
C ILE A 172 -15.97 -13.79 9.38
N ILE A 173 -15.55 -13.66 10.64
CA ILE A 173 -14.15 -13.61 11.03
C ILE A 173 -13.84 -14.91 11.77
N CYS A 174 -12.80 -15.62 11.34
CA CYS A 174 -12.40 -16.89 11.96
C CYS A 174 -10.88 -17.02 11.99
N GLN A 175 -10.36 -17.92 12.82
CA GLN A 175 -8.96 -18.33 12.78
C GLN A 175 -8.76 -19.50 11.80
N TYR A 176 -7.80 -19.37 10.90
CA TYR A 176 -7.45 -20.38 9.91
C TYR A 176 -6.59 -21.49 10.55
N LYS A 177 -7.07 -22.73 10.50
CA LYS A 177 -6.36 -23.92 10.97
C LYS A 177 -6.21 -24.94 9.85
N LYS A 178 -4.97 -25.16 9.42
CA LYS A 178 -4.66 -26.20 8.43
C LYS A 178 -4.70 -27.58 9.09
N LEU A 179 -5.36 -28.55 8.45
CA LEU A 179 -5.53 -29.90 9.02
C LEU A 179 -4.43 -30.88 8.58
N SER A 180 -3.84 -30.67 7.41
CA SER A 180 -2.80 -31.52 6.86
C SER A 180 -1.74 -30.73 6.10
N TYR A 181 -0.52 -31.26 5.97
CA TYR A 181 0.48 -30.71 5.06
C TYR A 181 0.27 -31.15 3.61
N THR A 182 -0.40 -32.29 3.40
CA THR A 182 -0.53 -32.95 2.10
C THR A 182 -1.92 -32.81 1.48
N SER A 183 -2.96 -32.53 2.26
CA SER A 183 -4.30 -32.21 1.76
C SER A 183 -4.59 -30.70 1.85
N PRO A 184 -5.45 -30.16 0.98
CA PRO A 184 -5.87 -28.76 1.04
C PRO A 184 -6.90 -28.48 2.15
N GLU A 185 -7.27 -29.47 2.95
CA GLU A 185 -8.31 -29.36 3.97
C GLU A 185 -7.90 -28.41 5.09
N PHE A 186 -8.86 -27.60 5.52
CA PHE A 186 -8.70 -26.67 6.62
C PHE A 186 -9.98 -26.52 7.43
N GLU A 187 -9.83 -26.00 8.63
CA GLU A 187 -10.89 -25.69 9.57
C GLU A 187 -10.81 -24.20 9.89
N LEU A 188 -11.97 -23.57 10.04
CA LEU A 188 -12.12 -22.19 10.48
C LEU A 188 -12.66 -22.22 11.90
N LEU A 189 -11.90 -21.66 12.82
CA LEU A 189 -12.22 -21.68 14.24
C LEU A 189 -12.79 -20.34 14.70
N THR A 190 -13.82 -20.38 15.53
CA THR A 190 -14.22 -19.27 16.40
C THR A 190 -13.46 -19.37 17.72
N LEU A 191 -13.17 -18.24 18.37
CA LEU A 191 -12.49 -18.23 19.67
C LEU A 191 -13.48 -18.26 20.85
N ASN A 192 -14.75 -17.96 20.56
CA ASN A 192 -15.84 -18.03 21.52
C ASN A 192 -16.54 -19.39 21.38
N ASP A 193 -16.55 -20.17 22.47
CA ASP A 193 -17.14 -21.52 22.53
C ASP A 193 -18.66 -21.54 22.29
N ASN A 194 -19.33 -20.39 22.40
CA ASN A 194 -20.76 -20.28 22.08
C ASN A 194 -21.03 -20.26 20.56
N TRP A 195 -19.98 -20.17 19.74
CA TRP A 195 -20.08 -20.10 18.29
C TRP A 195 -19.50 -21.36 17.63
N PRO A 196 -20.05 -21.81 16.49
CA PRO A 196 -19.62 -23.02 15.84
C PRO A 196 -18.36 -22.82 15.00
N ASN A 197 -17.45 -23.80 15.06
CA ASN A 197 -16.36 -23.95 14.10
C ASN A 197 -16.87 -24.49 12.76
N ILE A 198 -16.19 -24.15 11.67
CA ILE A 198 -16.55 -24.57 10.31
C ILE A 198 -15.43 -25.46 9.77
N LYS A 199 -15.74 -26.72 9.51
CA LYS A 199 -14.83 -27.64 8.81
C LYS A 199 -15.10 -27.56 7.32
N VAL A 200 -14.08 -27.16 6.57
CA VAL A 200 -14.20 -26.97 5.12
C VAL A 200 -13.88 -28.29 4.44
N GLY A 201 -14.95 -28.98 4.04
CA GLY A 201 -14.92 -30.17 3.18
C GLY A 201 -15.63 -29.90 1.85
N ASP A 202 -15.98 -30.97 1.11
CA ASP A 202 -16.48 -30.88 -0.27
C ASP A 202 -17.83 -30.14 -0.43
N ASP A 203 -18.66 -30.08 0.61
CA ASP A 203 -20.04 -29.57 0.51
C ASP A 203 -20.19 -28.06 0.80
N ILE A 204 -19.20 -27.41 1.42
CA ILE A 204 -19.30 -26.00 1.84
C ILE A 204 -18.51 -25.11 0.89
N LYS A 205 -19.23 -24.31 0.11
CA LYS A 205 -18.64 -23.25 -0.72
C LYS A 205 -18.40 -22.00 0.12
N LEU A 206 -17.14 -21.61 0.21
CA LEU A 206 -16.71 -20.41 0.90
C LEU A 206 -15.47 -19.83 0.24
N ASP A 207 -15.30 -18.52 0.40
CA ASP A 207 -14.17 -17.78 -0.11
C ASP A 207 -13.48 -17.02 1.02
N ILE A 208 -12.16 -17.17 1.11
CA ILE A 208 -11.34 -16.34 1.99
C ILE A 208 -11.10 -15.02 1.25
N ILE A 209 -11.62 -13.94 1.81
CA ILE A 209 -11.52 -12.59 1.23
C ILE A 209 -10.14 -12.00 1.51
N GLY A 210 -9.62 -12.22 2.71
CA GLY A 210 -8.31 -11.70 3.12
C GLY A 210 -7.91 -12.09 4.53
N VAL A 211 -6.71 -11.68 4.90
CA VAL A 211 -6.08 -11.95 6.20
C VAL A 211 -6.10 -10.69 7.05
N VAL A 212 -6.47 -10.82 8.33
CA VAL A 212 -6.37 -9.73 9.30
C VAL A 212 -4.90 -9.56 9.67
N VAL A 213 -4.35 -8.38 9.37
CA VAL A 213 -2.93 -8.05 9.62
C VAL A 213 -2.74 -7.18 10.86
N GLN A 214 -3.78 -6.45 11.27
CA GLN A 214 -3.79 -5.64 12.48
C GLN A 214 -5.24 -5.42 12.93
N PHE A 215 -5.43 -5.10 14.20
CA PHE A 215 -6.66 -4.52 14.69
C PHE A 215 -6.39 -3.26 15.51
N ILE A 216 -7.40 -2.40 15.60
CA ILE A 216 -7.39 -1.15 16.34
C ILE A 216 -8.57 -1.20 17.31
N ARG A 217 -8.27 -1.08 18.61
CA ARG A 217 -9.26 -0.99 19.68
C ARG A 217 -9.25 0.41 20.25
N ASN A 218 -10.36 1.13 20.06
CA ASN A 218 -10.55 2.41 20.71
C ASN A 218 -11.06 2.15 22.13
N VAL A 219 -10.32 2.64 23.12
CA VAL A 219 -10.75 2.64 24.52
C VAL A 219 -11.32 4.03 24.77
N ALA A 220 -12.62 4.11 25.05
CA ALA A 220 -13.25 5.32 25.55
C ALA A 220 -12.90 5.54 27.03
#